data_AF-A0A2E0N1L6-F1
#
_entry.id   AF-A0A2E0N1L6-F1
#
_cell.length_a   1.000
_cell.length_b   1.000
_cell.length_c   1.000
_cell.angle_alpha   90.00
_cell.angle_beta   90.00
_cell.angle_gamma   90.00
#
_symmetry.space_group_name_H-M   'P 1'
#
loop_
_entity.id
_entity.type
_entity.pdbx_description
1 polymer ?
#
loop_
_entity_poly.entity_id
_entity_poly.type
_entity_poly.pdbx_seq_one_letter_code
_entity_poly.pdbx_strand_id
1 'polypeptide(L)'
;MVVLILYFHGPSYSVQTVRTAPSILTSFGIFGTFLGIAFGLMQFDSANIESSVPVMIDGLGVAVWSSVVGILGALSIRLRHAINSVRGAAKSETQQVTIADLNNAILSLNESMQGLRNESRDSASSLLQSNQTYQTQMVESNTAALTDAISTLMTEFNSRIEVQYGENFGKFNESLGRLLEWQTTYSEQLDSMLQAQESSKEVMLQAGRSYEQMIDHSREFNQVAASLGEMLKGLEQQTRNLEGYLSGLSGLVGQASEGLPALGEYVSELTLKLSSSIEENNRSLTTILTQAAESISQTVEQVNLNMAESVNAAHGGLAQHVEAMTTKTNKHMEMLDESMEKELTQALQTFGYQLTALSEKFVNDYMPLTNRLREVLEIAEQQLAKQR
;
A
#
# COMPACT_ATOMS: atom_id res chain seq x y z
N MET A 1 -91.11 -48.69 -24.19
CA MET A 1 -92.04 -48.71 -23.02
C MET A 1 -93.46 -48.26 -23.39
N VAL A 2 -93.69 -47.03 -23.88
CA VAL A 2 -95.04 -46.50 -24.16
C VAL A 2 -95.91 -47.41 -25.05
N VAL A 3 -95.33 -48.04 -26.07
CA VAL A 3 -96.03 -49.00 -26.95
C VAL A 3 -96.55 -50.23 -26.19
N LEU A 4 -95.77 -50.76 -25.24
CA LEU A 4 -96.17 -51.91 -24.41
C LEU A 4 -97.30 -51.53 -23.45
N ILE A 5 -97.29 -50.31 -22.90
CA ILE A 5 -98.36 -49.80 -22.03
C ILE A 5 -99.69 -49.71 -22.81
N LEU A 6 -99.65 -49.18 -24.03
CA LEU A 6 -100.82 -49.09 -24.91
C LEU A 6 -101.34 -50.48 -25.32
N TYR A 7 -100.45 -51.42 -25.61
CA TYR A 7 -100.81 -52.79 -25.95
C TYR A 7 -101.52 -53.52 -24.80
N PHE A 8 -101.05 -53.36 -23.55
CA PHE A 8 -101.69 -53.97 -22.38
C PHE A 8 -103.00 -53.30 -21.95
N HIS A 9 -103.22 -52.02 -22.31
CA HIS A 9 -104.48 -51.33 -22.06
C HIS A 9 -105.59 -51.64 -23.09
N GLY A 10 -105.22 -51.95 -24.34
CA GLY A 10 -106.16 -52.17 -25.43
C GLY A 10 -106.44 -53.65 -25.72
N PRO A 11 -105.80 -54.25 -26.73
CA PRO A 11 -106.20 -55.56 -27.30
C PRO A 11 -105.96 -56.77 -26.37
N SER A 12 -105.06 -56.66 -25.38
CA SER A 12 -104.69 -57.78 -24.51
C SER A 12 -105.32 -57.69 -23.11
N TYR A 13 -106.30 -56.81 -22.85
CA TYR A 13 -106.84 -56.66 -21.50
C TYR A 13 -107.64 -57.90 -21.04
N SER A 14 -107.08 -58.69 -20.13
CA SER A 14 -107.66 -59.90 -19.52
C SER A 14 -107.30 -59.99 -18.04
N VAL A 15 -107.97 -60.87 -17.27
CA VAL A 15 -107.64 -61.13 -15.85
C VAL A 15 -106.18 -61.60 -15.68
N GLN A 16 -105.64 -62.33 -16.66
CA GLN A 16 -104.22 -62.73 -16.65
C GLN A 16 -103.30 -61.53 -16.88
N THR A 17 -103.64 -60.64 -17.81
CA THR A 17 -102.87 -59.42 -18.12
C THR A 17 -102.81 -58.48 -16.93
N VAL A 18 -103.88 -58.35 -16.15
CA VAL A 18 -103.88 -57.57 -14.89
C VAL A 18 -102.90 -58.14 -13.87
N ARG A 19 -102.68 -59.45 -13.85
CA ARG A 19 -101.74 -60.10 -12.94
C ARG A 19 -100.29 -59.97 -13.39
N THR A 20 -100.00 -60.09 -14.69
CA THR A 20 -98.63 -60.19 -15.22
C THR A 20 -98.08 -58.87 -15.77
N ALA A 21 -98.89 -58.06 -16.44
CA ALA A 21 -98.42 -56.84 -17.10
C ALA A 21 -97.79 -55.81 -16.15
N PRO A 22 -98.32 -55.57 -14.93
CA PRO A 22 -97.67 -54.67 -13.97
C PRO A 22 -96.23 -55.08 -13.65
N SER A 23 -96.00 -56.38 -13.40
CA SER A 23 -94.66 -56.89 -13.10
C SER A 23 -93.70 -56.76 -14.28
N ILE A 24 -94.18 -56.98 -15.51
CA ILE A 24 -93.36 -56.86 -16.73
C ILE A 24 -92.97 -55.40 -16.97
N LEU A 25 -93.92 -54.47 -16.82
CA LEU A 25 -93.67 -53.03 -16.98
C LEU A 25 -92.68 -52.49 -15.95
N THR A 26 -92.80 -52.91 -14.68
CA THR A 26 -91.86 -52.50 -13.64
C THR A 26 -90.47 -53.08 -13.89
N SER A 27 -90.36 -54.34 -14.31
CA SER A 27 -89.06 -54.95 -14.63
C SER A 27 -88.37 -54.27 -15.81
N PHE A 28 -89.11 -53.90 -16.85
CA PHE A 28 -88.56 -53.12 -17.96
C PHE A 28 -88.17 -51.69 -17.55
N GLY A 29 -88.91 -51.07 -16.62
CA GLY A 29 -88.54 -49.78 -16.04
C GLY A 29 -87.22 -49.86 -15.26
N ILE A 30 -87.05 -50.90 -14.44
CA ILE A 30 -85.80 -51.16 -13.71
C ILE A 30 -84.65 -51.43 -14.69
N PHE A 31 -84.87 -52.22 -15.73
CA PHE A 31 -83.88 -52.48 -16.78
C PHE A 31 -83.44 -51.18 -17.49
N GLY A 32 -84.37 -50.29 -17.81
CA GLY A 32 -84.07 -48.98 -18.39
C GLY A 32 -83.20 -48.11 -17.48
N THR A 33 -83.39 -48.19 -16.16
CA THR A 33 -82.55 -47.48 -15.19
C THR A 33 -81.11 -47.98 -15.21
N PHE A 34 -80.90 -49.30 -15.19
CA PHE A 34 -79.56 -49.88 -15.28
C PHE A 34 -78.87 -49.52 -16.60
N LEU A 35 -79.61 -49.52 -17.71
CA LEU A 35 -79.08 -49.15 -19.02
C LEU A 35 -78.63 -47.67 -19.07
N GLY A 36 -79.44 -46.74 -18.54
CA GLY A 36 -79.10 -45.32 -18.55
C GLY A 36 -77.91 -44.98 -17.64
N ILE A 37 -77.79 -45.63 -16.49
CA ILE A 37 -76.61 -45.52 -15.62
C ILE A 37 -75.37 -46.07 -16.33
N ALA A 38 -75.48 -47.23 -17.00
CA ALA A 38 -74.37 -47.80 -17.75
C ALA A 38 -73.88 -46.87 -18.87
N PHE A 39 -74.78 -46.24 -19.62
CA PHE A 39 -74.40 -45.24 -20.64
C PHE A 39 -73.76 -43.98 -20.04
N GLY A 40 -74.25 -43.52 -18.88
CA GLY A 40 -73.67 -42.38 -18.16
C GLY A 40 -72.26 -42.65 -17.63
N LEU A 41 -71.98 -43.89 -17.18
CA LEU A 41 -70.66 -44.30 -16.71
C LEU A 41 -69.69 -44.62 -17.86
N MET A 42 -70.18 -45.09 -19.02
CA MET A 42 -69.32 -45.45 -20.15
C MET A 42 -68.61 -44.23 -20.77
N GLN A 43 -69.17 -43.04 -20.60
CA GLN A 43 -68.58 -41.77 -21.05
C GLN A 43 -67.90 -40.98 -19.92
N PHE A 44 -67.77 -41.57 -18.73
CA PHE A 44 -67.16 -40.92 -17.58
C PHE A 44 -65.63 -41.05 -17.63
N ASP A 45 -64.92 -39.93 -17.75
CA ASP A 45 -63.46 -39.87 -17.68
C ASP A 45 -63.00 -39.42 -16.29
N SER A 46 -62.27 -40.28 -15.58
CA SER A 46 -61.75 -39.99 -14.24
C SER A 46 -60.62 -38.96 -14.24
N ALA A 47 -59.98 -38.71 -15.39
CA ALA A 47 -58.96 -37.69 -15.53
C ALA A 47 -59.54 -36.28 -15.74
N ASN A 48 -60.80 -36.16 -16.20
CA ASN A 48 -61.45 -34.89 -16.50
C ASN A 48 -62.90 -34.85 -15.98
N ILE A 49 -63.01 -34.66 -14.66
CA ILE A 49 -64.29 -34.72 -13.93
C ILE A 49 -65.23 -33.58 -14.34
N GLU A 50 -64.70 -32.38 -14.63
CA GLU A 50 -65.50 -31.18 -14.91
C GLU A 50 -66.34 -31.31 -16.20
N SER A 51 -65.81 -31.98 -17.24
CA SER A 51 -66.55 -32.25 -18.48
C SER A 51 -67.39 -33.53 -18.43
N SER A 52 -67.02 -34.48 -17.57
CA SER A 52 -67.68 -35.79 -17.46
C SER A 52 -68.94 -35.77 -16.60
N VAL A 53 -69.00 -34.90 -15.59
CA VAL A 53 -70.15 -34.81 -14.67
C VAL A 53 -71.46 -34.43 -15.39
N PRO A 54 -71.52 -33.44 -16.30
CA PRO A 54 -72.75 -33.11 -17.02
C PRO A 54 -73.29 -34.28 -17.87
N VAL A 55 -72.43 -35.00 -18.60
CA VAL A 55 -72.82 -36.13 -19.45
C VAL A 55 -73.33 -37.32 -18.62
N MET A 56 -72.72 -37.56 -17.46
CA MET A 56 -73.17 -38.59 -16.53
C MET A 56 -74.57 -38.26 -15.97
N ILE A 57 -74.83 -36.98 -15.65
CA ILE A 57 -76.14 -36.53 -15.15
C ILE A 57 -77.23 -36.70 -16.22
N ASP A 58 -76.92 -36.49 -17.50
CA ASP A 58 -77.88 -36.73 -18.59
C ASP A 58 -78.23 -38.22 -18.73
N GLY A 59 -77.25 -39.13 -18.61
CA GLY A 59 -77.48 -40.57 -18.58
C GLY A 59 -78.35 -41.03 -17.41
N LEU A 60 -78.13 -40.42 -16.23
CA LEU A 60 -78.98 -40.61 -15.05
C LEU A 60 -80.40 -40.08 -15.27
N GLY A 61 -80.57 -38.96 -15.96
CA GLY A 61 -81.88 -38.41 -16.31
C GLY A 61 -82.73 -39.38 -17.13
N VAL A 62 -82.15 -40.00 -18.16
CA VAL A 62 -82.83 -41.01 -18.99
C VAL A 62 -83.18 -42.27 -18.18
N ALA A 63 -82.27 -42.69 -17.29
CA ALA A 63 -82.49 -43.83 -16.39
C ALA A 63 -83.72 -43.64 -15.48
N VAL A 64 -83.88 -42.45 -14.89
CA VAL A 64 -84.99 -42.12 -13.98
C VAL A 64 -86.33 -42.11 -14.72
N TRP A 65 -86.40 -41.45 -15.88
CA TRP A 65 -87.65 -41.36 -16.64
C TRP A 65 -88.17 -42.72 -17.13
N SER A 66 -87.27 -43.67 -17.43
CA SER A 66 -87.67 -45.02 -17.84
C SER A 66 -88.40 -45.80 -16.73
N SER A 67 -87.98 -45.64 -15.48
CA SER A 67 -88.62 -46.29 -14.31
C SER A 67 -89.96 -45.65 -13.98
N VAL A 68 -90.05 -44.32 -14.04
CA VAL A 68 -91.30 -43.57 -13.83
C VAL A 68 -92.38 -44.04 -14.81
N VAL A 69 -92.04 -44.18 -16.09
CA VAL A 69 -92.98 -44.66 -17.13
C VAL A 69 -93.41 -46.11 -16.88
N GLY A 70 -92.49 -46.98 -16.44
CA GLY A 70 -92.81 -48.38 -16.10
C GLY A 70 -93.76 -48.52 -14.92
N ILE A 71 -93.52 -47.78 -13.83
CA ILE A 71 -94.35 -47.83 -12.62
C ILE A 71 -95.74 -47.21 -12.86
N LEU A 72 -95.82 -46.06 -13.54
CA LEU A 72 -97.10 -45.42 -13.85
C LEU A 72 -97.97 -46.27 -14.78
N GLY A 73 -97.37 -46.94 -15.76
CA GLY A 73 -98.09 -47.87 -16.62
C GLY A 73 -98.59 -49.13 -15.86
N ALA A 74 -97.82 -49.63 -14.90
CA ALA A 74 -98.22 -50.76 -14.07
C ALA A 74 -99.40 -50.42 -13.14
N LEU A 75 -99.37 -49.21 -12.55
CA LEU A 75 -100.39 -48.73 -11.62
C LEU A 75 -101.75 -48.51 -12.31
N SER A 76 -101.73 -47.93 -13.51
CA SER A 76 -102.94 -47.67 -14.30
C SER A 76 -103.70 -48.95 -14.66
N ILE A 77 -103.00 -50.06 -14.96
CA ILE A 77 -103.63 -51.36 -15.23
C ILE A 77 -104.35 -51.90 -13.98
N ARG A 78 -103.73 -51.81 -12.80
CA ARG A 78 -104.32 -52.29 -11.53
C ARG A 78 -105.55 -51.47 -11.13
N LEU A 79 -105.49 -50.15 -11.30
CA LEU A 79 -106.59 -49.25 -10.95
C LEU A 79 -107.86 -49.56 -11.75
N ARG A 80 -107.73 -49.90 -13.04
CA ARG A 80 -108.86 -50.28 -13.89
C ARG A 80 -109.56 -51.57 -13.45
N HIS A 81 -108.81 -52.56 -12.95
CA HIS A 81 -109.39 -53.83 -12.51
C HIS A 81 -110.19 -53.72 -11.21
N ALA A 82 -109.67 -52.97 -10.24
CA ALA A 82 -110.32 -52.78 -8.94
C ALA A 82 -111.72 -52.14 -9.06
N ILE A 83 -111.92 -51.26 -10.04
CA ILE A 83 -113.22 -50.61 -10.28
C ILE A 83 -114.25 -51.60 -10.86
N ASN A 84 -113.82 -52.66 -11.56
CA ASN A 84 -114.72 -53.61 -12.22
C ASN A 84 -115.14 -54.81 -11.36
N SER A 85 -114.34 -55.24 -10.37
CA SER A 85 -114.61 -56.45 -9.57
C SER A 85 -115.68 -56.25 -8.47
N VAL A 86 -115.99 -55.01 -8.10
CA VAL A 86 -116.97 -54.67 -7.04
C VAL A 86 -118.44 -54.86 -7.49
N ARG A 87 -118.70 -55.08 -8.79
CA ARG A 87 -120.06 -55.14 -9.35
C ARG A 87 -120.72 -56.54 -9.39
N GLY A 88 -120.08 -57.62 -8.91
CA GLY A 88 -120.41 -58.99 -9.38
C GLY A 88 -120.89 -60.10 -8.41
N ALA A 89 -121.08 -59.92 -7.10
CA ALA A 89 -121.30 -61.06 -6.18
C ALA A 89 -122.49 -60.92 -5.21
N ALA A 90 -123.67 -61.44 -5.58
CA ALA A 90 -124.79 -61.69 -4.66
C ALA A 90 -125.79 -62.73 -5.22
N LYS A 91 -125.77 -63.97 -4.71
CA LYS A 91 -126.95 -64.86 -4.47
C LYS A 91 -126.54 -66.30 -4.06
N SER A 92 -127.07 -66.80 -2.94
CA SER A 92 -127.24 -68.23 -2.61
C SER A 92 -128.37 -68.37 -1.57
N GLU A 93 -129.27 -69.34 -1.75
CA GLU A 93 -130.43 -69.64 -0.89
C GLU A 93 -130.28 -71.01 -0.19
N THR A 94 -130.90 -71.15 0.99
CA THR A 94 -130.85 -72.28 1.94
C THR A 94 -132.23 -72.95 2.06
N GLN A 95 -132.27 -74.27 2.31
CA GLN A 95 -133.49 -75.06 2.49
C GLN A 95 -133.58 -75.65 3.92
N GLN A 96 -134.80 -75.68 4.49
CA GLN A 96 -135.13 -75.85 5.92
C GLN A 96 -135.12 -77.31 6.44
N VAL A 97 -134.84 -77.47 7.74
CA VAL A 97 -134.66 -78.74 8.52
C VAL A 97 -135.64 -78.81 9.71
N THR A 98 -136.05 -80.02 10.12
CA THR A 98 -137.14 -80.34 11.08
C THR A 98 -136.75 -80.39 12.58
N ILE A 99 -137.74 -80.37 13.48
CA ILE A 99 -137.56 -80.27 14.96
C ILE A 99 -136.89 -81.52 15.60
N ALA A 100 -137.00 -82.70 14.99
CA ALA A 100 -136.30 -83.90 15.46
C ALA A 100 -134.77 -83.81 15.24
N ASP A 101 -134.36 -83.18 14.14
CA ASP A 101 -132.95 -82.88 13.86
C ASP A 101 -132.40 -81.86 14.87
N LEU A 102 -133.24 -80.95 15.36
CA LEU A 102 -132.86 -79.96 16.36
C LEU A 102 -132.50 -80.59 17.71
N ASN A 103 -133.24 -81.61 18.18
CA ASN A 103 -132.94 -82.23 19.48
C ASN A 103 -131.67 -83.09 19.42
N ASN A 104 -131.48 -83.85 18.34
CA ASN A 104 -130.24 -84.58 18.09
C ASN A 104 -129.06 -83.63 17.87
N ALA A 105 -129.28 -82.48 17.22
CA ALA A 105 -128.28 -81.42 17.09
C ALA A 105 -127.93 -80.79 18.43
N ILE A 106 -128.88 -80.61 19.37
CA ILE A 106 -128.59 -80.04 20.69
C ILE A 106 -127.76 -81.01 21.55
N LEU A 107 -128.07 -82.31 21.51
CA LEU A 107 -127.28 -83.32 22.24
C LEU A 107 -125.87 -83.46 21.66
N SER A 108 -125.74 -83.55 20.33
CA SER A 108 -124.43 -83.61 19.68
C SER A 108 -123.65 -82.31 19.83
N LEU A 109 -124.32 -81.16 19.88
CA LEU A 109 -123.70 -79.86 20.17
C LEU A 109 -123.19 -79.80 21.61
N ASN A 110 -123.89 -80.37 22.59
CA ASN A 110 -123.44 -80.37 23.98
C ASN A 110 -122.20 -81.28 24.15
N GLU A 111 -122.21 -82.49 23.56
CA GLU A 111 -121.01 -83.33 23.52
C GLU A 111 -119.85 -82.67 22.77
N SER A 112 -120.12 -82.04 21.62
CA SER A 112 -119.11 -81.30 20.85
C SER A 112 -118.57 -80.11 21.62
N MET A 113 -119.41 -79.40 22.38
CA MET A 113 -119.00 -78.28 23.23
C MET A 113 -118.16 -78.74 24.42
N GLN A 114 -118.42 -79.91 24.99
CA GLN A 114 -117.58 -80.50 26.03
C GLN A 114 -116.25 -80.99 25.46
N GLY A 115 -116.26 -81.63 24.28
CA GLY A 115 -115.07 -82.00 23.53
C GLY A 115 -114.19 -80.79 23.21
N LEU A 116 -114.78 -79.72 22.66
CA LEU A 116 -114.10 -78.44 22.37
C LEU A 116 -113.55 -77.78 23.64
N ARG A 117 -114.25 -77.85 24.77
CA ARG A 117 -113.75 -77.30 26.04
C ARG A 117 -112.52 -78.05 26.54
N ASN A 118 -112.52 -79.38 26.41
CA ASN A 118 -111.39 -80.21 26.81
C ASN A 118 -110.21 -80.01 25.85
N GLU A 119 -110.44 -80.05 24.54
CA GLU A 119 -109.42 -79.79 23.51
C GLU A 119 -108.84 -78.37 23.63
N SER A 120 -109.67 -77.37 23.93
CA SER A 120 -109.22 -75.99 24.18
C SER A 120 -108.38 -75.88 25.46
N ARG A 121 -108.73 -76.61 26.53
CA ARG A 121 -107.96 -76.65 27.77
C ARG A 121 -106.61 -77.35 27.58
N ASP A 122 -106.60 -78.46 26.84
CA ASP A 122 -105.39 -79.19 26.50
C ASP A 122 -104.48 -78.36 25.57
N SER A 123 -105.06 -77.70 24.57
CA SER A 123 -104.34 -76.76 23.68
C SER A 123 -103.78 -75.56 24.44
N ALA A 124 -104.55 -74.99 25.38
CA ALA A 124 -104.05 -73.91 26.24
C ALA A 124 -102.91 -74.39 27.15
N SER A 125 -102.98 -75.61 27.69
CA SER A 125 -101.93 -76.18 28.51
C SER A 125 -100.64 -76.46 27.72
N SER A 126 -100.76 -77.00 26.49
CA SER A 126 -99.61 -77.27 25.62
C SER A 126 -98.99 -75.97 25.07
N LEU A 127 -99.80 -74.95 24.80
CA LEU A 127 -99.32 -73.61 24.48
C LEU A 127 -98.57 -72.98 25.65
N LEU A 128 -99.08 -73.07 26.88
CA LEU A 128 -98.38 -72.58 28.06
C LEU A 128 -97.04 -73.30 28.27
N GLN A 129 -97.02 -74.63 28.11
CA GLN A 129 -95.81 -75.42 28.24
C GLN A 129 -94.79 -75.12 27.13
N SER A 130 -95.23 -74.99 25.88
CA SER A 130 -94.33 -74.61 24.78
C SER A 130 -93.84 -73.17 24.92
N ASN A 131 -94.66 -72.24 25.44
CA ASN A 131 -94.24 -70.88 25.74
C ASN A 131 -93.22 -70.83 26.88
N GLN A 132 -93.42 -71.57 27.97
CA GLN A 132 -92.44 -71.71 29.05
C GLN A 132 -91.11 -72.33 28.56
N THR A 133 -91.21 -73.34 27.70
CA THR A 133 -90.03 -73.98 27.08
C THR A 133 -89.29 -72.99 26.19
N TYR A 134 -90.02 -72.23 25.36
CA TYR A 134 -89.47 -71.18 24.51
C TYR A 134 -88.80 -70.08 25.34
N GLN A 135 -89.43 -69.60 26.40
CA GLN A 135 -88.85 -68.59 27.30
C GLN A 135 -87.54 -69.09 27.92
N THR A 136 -87.53 -70.35 28.38
CA THR A 136 -86.33 -70.95 28.97
C THR A 136 -85.21 -71.09 27.94
N GLN A 137 -85.50 -71.65 26.76
CA GLN A 137 -84.53 -71.78 25.68
C GLN A 137 -84.05 -70.43 25.15
N MET A 138 -84.93 -69.42 25.08
CA MET A 138 -84.57 -68.07 24.67
C MET A 138 -83.63 -67.42 25.68
N VAL A 139 -83.90 -67.54 26.98
CA VAL A 139 -82.99 -67.03 28.03
C VAL A 139 -81.65 -67.74 27.94
N GLU A 140 -81.65 -69.08 27.86
CA GLU A 140 -80.42 -69.87 27.75
C GLU A 140 -79.63 -69.52 26.49
N SER A 141 -80.27 -69.52 25.32
CA SER A 141 -79.64 -69.18 24.04
C SER A 141 -79.13 -67.74 23.99
N ASN A 142 -79.87 -66.77 24.53
CA ASN A 142 -79.42 -65.38 24.61
C ASN A 142 -78.25 -65.22 25.58
N THR A 143 -78.27 -65.88 26.74
CA THR A 143 -77.14 -65.84 27.68
C THR A 143 -75.90 -66.53 27.12
N ALA A 144 -76.07 -67.63 26.38
CA ALA A 144 -74.98 -68.31 25.69
C ALA A 144 -74.39 -67.42 24.58
N ALA A 145 -75.24 -66.85 23.72
CA ALA A 145 -74.81 -65.94 22.65
C ALA A 145 -74.12 -64.68 23.20
N LEU A 146 -74.63 -64.12 24.31
CA LEU A 146 -74.03 -62.96 24.96
C LEU A 146 -72.67 -63.31 25.59
N THR A 147 -72.58 -64.46 26.26
CA THR A 147 -71.33 -64.92 26.87
C THR A 147 -70.27 -65.21 25.82
N ASP A 148 -70.65 -65.85 24.71
CA ASP A 148 -69.78 -66.12 23.58
C ASP A 148 -69.30 -64.83 22.91
N ALA A 149 -70.21 -63.88 22.67
CA ALA A 149 -69.87 -62.57 22.13
C ALA A 149 -68.90 -61.82 23.06
N ILE A 150 -69.14 -61.80 24.37
CA ILE A 150 -68.24 -61.15 25.34
C ILE A 150 -66.89 -61.86 25.41
N SER A 151 -66.85 -63.19 25.43
CA SER A 151 -65.62 -63.98 25.46
C SER A 151 -64.77 -63.74 24.22
N THR A 152 -65.41 -63.74 23.04
CA THR A 152 -64.75 -63.43 21.77
C THR A 152 -64.19 -62.02 21.77
N LEU A 153 -64.98 -61.05 22.24
CA LEU A 153 -64.57 -59.64 22.29
C LEU A 153 -63.41 -59.44 23.27
N MET A 154 -63.43 -60.09 24.44
CA MET A 154 -62.32 -60.05 25.40
C MET A 154 -61.05 -60.69 24.84
N THR A 155 -61.19 -61.83 24.15
CA THR A 155 -60.05 -62.52 23.53
C THR A 155 -59.44 -61.69 22.40
N GLU A 156 -60.28 -61.11 21.54
CA GLU A 156 -59.84 -60.25 20.45
C GLU A 156 -59.26 -58.92 20.96
N PHE A 157 -59.86 -58.34 22.00
CA PHE A 157 -59.33 -57.15 22.68
C PHE A 157 -57.96 -57.42 23.28
N ASN A 158 -57.80 -58.53 24.02
CA ASN A 158 -56.53 -58.87 24.65
C ASN A 158 -55.44 -59.15 23.60
N SER A 159 -55.79 -59.88 22.53
CA SER A 159 -54.88 -60.14 21.40
C SER A 159 -54.46 -58.85 20.67
N ARG A 160 -55.41 -57.96 20.38
CA ARG A 160 -55.10 -56.67 19.74
C ARG A 160 -54.26 -55.77 20.64
N ILE A 161 -54.50 -55.76 21.96
CA ILE A 161 -53.68 -54.99 22.90
C ILE A 161 -52.23 -55.48 22.86
N GLU A 162 -52.01 -56.79 22.97
CA GLU A 162 -50.66 -57.37 23.01
C GLU A 162 -49.91 -57.13 21.69
N VAL A 163 -50.56 -57.34 20.54
CA VAL A 163 -49.92 -57.18 19.23
C VAL A 163 -49.75 -55.71 18.84
N GLN A 164 -50.82 -54.89 18.88
CA GLN A 164 -50.74 -53.52 18.38
C GLN A 164 -49.93 -52.61 19.31
N TYR A 165 -50.04 -52.77 20.62
CA TYR A 165 -49.23 -51.93 21.52
C TYR A 165 -47.81 -52.45 21.66
N GLY A 166 -47.58 -53.77 21.67
CA GLY A 166 -46.23 -54.32 21.70
C GLY A 166 -45.37 -53.87 20.52
N GLU A 167 -45.88 -53.98 19.29
CA GLU A 167 -45.15 -53.56 18.08
C GLU A 167 -44.97 -52.04 18.02
N ASN A 168 -46.00 -51.26 18.39
CA ASN A 168 -45.91 -49.80 18.39
C ASN A 168 -44.95 -49.27 19.46
N PHE A 169 -44.91 -49.87 20.66
CA PHE A 169 -43.93 -49.52 21.69
C PHE A 169 -42.51 -49.89 21.26
N GLY A 170 -42.32 -51.01 20.56
CA GLY A 170 -41.04 -51.37 19.95
C GLY A 170 -40.55 -50.31 18.96
N LYS A 171 -41.39 -49.94 17.98
CA LYS A 171 -41.07 -48.89 17.00
C LYS A 171 -40.88 -47.51 17.63
N PHE A 172 -41.66 -47.19 18.66
CA PHE A 172 -41.52 -45.95 19.43
C PHE A 172 -40.18 -45.91 20.17
N ASN A 173 -39.80 -46.99 20.85
CA ASN A 173 -38.51 -47.08 21.54
C ASN A 173 -37.33 -47.04 20.55
N GLU A 174 -37.46 -47.68 19.39
CA GLU A 174 -36.46 -47.57 18.32
C GLU A 174 -36.32 -46.13 17.84
N SER A 175 -37.43 -45.41 17.68
CA SER A 175 -37.44 -44.00 17.28
C SER A 175 -36.78 -43.10 18.35
N LEU A 176 -37.03 -43.38 19.64
CA LEU A 176 -36.35 -42.69 20.75
C LEU A 176 -34.85 -42.99 20.77
N GLY A 177 -34.45 -44.24 20.49
CA GLY A 177 -33.04 -44.63 20.37
C GLY A 177 -32.35 -43.87 19.24
N ARG A 178 -32.97 -43.80 18.05
CA ARG A 178 -32.47 -43.01 16.92
C ARG A 178 -32.38 -41.51 17.25
N LEU A 179 -33.32 -40.97 18.02
CA LEU A 179 -33.27 -39.58 18.48
C LEU A 179 -32.10 -39.34 19.44
N LEU A 180 -31.81 -40.28 20.34
CA LEU A 180 -30.68 -40.20 21.25
C LEU A 180 -29.33 -40.30 20.50
N GLU A 181 -29.25 -41.22 19.54
CA GLU A 181 -28.08 -41.34 18.65
C GLU A 181 -27.88 -40.04 17.87
N TRP A 182 -28.94 -39.54 17.22
CA TRP A 182 -28.91 -38.25 16.52
C TRP A 182 -28.48 -37.12 17.45
N GLN A 183 -28.99 -37.03 18.68
CA GLN A 183 -28.61 -36.00 19.64
C GLN A 183 -27.12 -36.08 19.99
N THR A 184 -26.60 -37.29 20.18
CA THR A 184 -25.18 -37.51 20.51
C THR A 184 -24.29 -37.09 19.34
N THR A 185 -24.60 -37.58 18.13
CA THR A 185 -23.87 -37.20 16.91
C THR A 185 -23.95 -35.70 16.63
N TYR A 186 -25.13 -35.10 16.83
CA TYR A 186 -25.32 -33.66 16.62
C TYR A 186 -24.48 -32.84 17.61
N SER A 187 -24.37 -33.28 18.87
CA SER A 187 -23.51 -32.63 19.86
C SER A 187 -22.03 -32.69 19.45
N GLU A 188 -21.55 -33.83 18.94
CA GLU A 188 -20.17 -33.97 18.46
C GLU A 188 -19.90 -33.10 17.22
N GLN A 189 -20.87 -33.01 16.31
CA GLN A 189 -20.79 -32.12 15.14
C GLN A 189 -20.75 -30.65 15.55
N LEU A 190 -21.53 -30.24 16.55
CA LEU A 190 -21.50 -28.88 17.09
C LEU A 190 -20.15 -28.55 17.72
N ASP A 191 -19.55 -29.47 18.47
CA ASP A 191 -18.22 -29.25 19.05
C ASP A 191 -17.15 -29.11 17.95
N SER A 192 -17.18 -29.98 16.94
CA SER A 192 -16.29 -29.90 15.78
C SER A 192 -16.47 -28.58 15.01
N MET A 193 -17.71 -28.11 14.85
CA MET A 193 -18.01 -26.83 14.23
C MET A 193 -17.47 -25.66 15.06
N LEU A 194 -17.60 -25.72 16.38
CA LEU A 194 -17.10 -24.70 17.30
C LEU A 194 -15.56 -24.60 17.23
N GLN A 195 -14.88 -25.75 17.20
CA GLN A 195 -13.43 -25.81 17.04
C GLN A 195 -12.98 -25.23 15.69
N ALA A 196 -13.67 -25.60 14.60
CA ALA A 196 -13.40 -25.06 13.27
C ALA A 196 -13.63 -23.53 13.21
N GLN A 197 -14.66 -23.04 13.90
CA GLN A 197 -14.97 -21.62 13.97
C GLN A 197 -13.91 -20.83 14.77
N GLU A 198 -13.42 -21.37 15.89
CA GLU A 198 -12.34 -20.72 16.65
C GLU A 198 -11.03 -20.69 15.85
N SER A 199 -10.69 -21.78 15.15
CA SER A 199 -9.55 -21.79 14.24
C SER A 199 -9.71 -20.77 13.11
N SER A 200 -10.90 -20.65 12.52
CA SER A 200 -11.18 -19.66 11.48
C SER A 200 -11.00 -18.22 11.97
N LYS A 201 -11.44 -17.92 13.19
CA LYS A 201 -11.21 -16.63 13.84
C LYS A 201 -9.72 -16.33 14.01
N GLU A 202 -8.92 -17.30 14.44
CA GLU A 202 -7.48 -17.13 14.58
C GLU A 202 -6.80 -16.85 13.22
N VAL A 203 -7.17 -17.60 12.17
CA VAL A 203 -6.70 -17.36 10.80
C VAL A 203 -7.12 -15.97 10.32
N MET A 204 -8.35 -15.52 10.57
CA MET A 204 -8.80 -14.17 10.20
C MET A 204 -8.00 -13.08 10.92
N LEU A 205 -7.71 -13.24 12.22
CA LEU A 205 -6.88 -12.30 12.97
C LEU A 205 -5.45 -12.27 12.43
N GLN A 206 -4.89 -13.42 12.09
CA GLN A 206 -3.56 -13.49 11.48
C GLN A 206 -3.55 -12.84 10.09
N ALA A 207 -4.54 -13.11 9.25
CA ALA A 207 -4.70 -12.47 7.95
C ALA A 207 -4.82 -10.94 8.09
N GLY A 208 -5.56 -10.45 9.09
CA GLY A 208 -5.65 -9.03 9.41
C GLY A 208 -4.28 -8.41 9.74
N ARG A 209 -3.49 -9.07 10.60
CA ARG A 209 -2.12 -8.61 10.92
C ARG A 209 -1.19 -8.63 9.71
N SER A 210 -1.24 -9.68 8.89
CA SER A 210 -0.44 -9.76 7.67
C SER A 210 -0.84 -8.70 6.65
N TYR A 211 -2.14 -8.36 6.57
CA TYR A 211 -2.62 -7.28 5.71
C TYR A 211 -2.14 -5.91 6.18
N GLU A 212 -2.13 -5.66 7.49
CA GLU A 212 -1.56 -4.44 8.08
C GLU A 212 -0.06 -4.30 7.76
N GLN A 213 0.71 -5.38 7.94
CA GLN A 213 2.13 -5.42 7.56
C GLN A 213 2.35 -5.15 6.06
N MET A 214 1.48 -5.69 5.20
CA MET A 214 1.54 -5.45 3.76
C MET A 214 1.30 -3.97 3.42
N ILE A 215 0.35 -3.32 4.09
CA ILE A 215 0.10 -1.88 3.93
C ILE A 215 1.33 -1.07 4.34
N ASP A 216 1.95 -1.40 5.47
CA ASP A 216 3.14 -0.69 5.95
C ASP A 216 4.32 -0.85 4.98
N HIS A 217 4.61 -2.07 4.51
CA HIS A 217 5.64 -2.29 3.49
C HIS A 217 5.31 -1.59 2.16
N SER A 218 4.03 -1.49 1.78
CA SER A 218 3.63 -0.74 0.59
C SER A 218 3.91 0.77 0.75
N ARG A 219 3.75 1.31 1.97
CA ARG A 219 4.10 2.70 2.28
C ARG A 219 5.62 2.92 2.21
N GLU A 220 6.40 2.02 2.81
CA GLU A 220 7.87 2.04 2.71
C GLU A 220 8.34 1.95 1.26
N PHE A 221 7.77 1.05 0.47
CA PHE A 221 8.09 0.91 -0.95
C PHE A 221 7.82 2.19 -1.73
N ASN A 222 6.68 2.85 -1.50
CA ASN A 222 6.40 4.14 -2.14
C ASN A 222 7.41 5.22 -1.76
N GLN A 223 7.87 5.25 -0.50
CA GLN A 223 8.90 6.17 -0.05
C GLN A 223 10.26 5.89 -0.72
N VAL A 224 10.63 4.61 -0.84
CA VAL A 224 11.83 4.18 -1.56
C VAL A 224 11.74 4.54 -3.04
N ALA A 225 10.59 4.30 -3.69
CA ALA A 225 10.36 4.66 -5.08
C ALA A 225 10.46 6.18 -5.32
N ALA A 226 9.96 7.00 -4.40
CA ALA A 226 10.10 8.45 -4.46
C ALA A 226 11.58 8.88 -4.35
N SER A 227 12.34 8.29 -3.42
CA SER A 227 13.77 8.55 -3.27
C SER A 227 14.58 8.11 -4.50
N LEU A 228 14.24 6.97 -5.10
CA LEU A 228 14.79 6.53 -6.39
C LEU A 228 14.50 7.53 -7.50
N GLY A 229 13.29 8.10 -7.54
CA GLY A 229 12.92 9.16 -8.47
C GLY A 229 13.77 10.42 -8.30
N GLU A 230 14.02 10.86 -7.06
CA GLU A 230 14.92 11.98 -6.78
C GLU A 230 16.37 11.68 -7.17
N MET A 231 16.86 10.47 -6.87
CA MET A 231 18.20 10.05 -7.25
C MET A 231 18.38 10.02 -8.77
N LEU A 232 17.40 9.50 -9.52
CA LEU A 232 17.41 9.51 -10.98
C LEU A 232 17.43 10.93 -11.54
N LYS A 233 16.65 11.85 -10.95
CA LYS A 233 16.67 13.27 -11.33
C LYS A 233 18.04 13.91 -11.03
N GLY A 234 18.66 13.56 -9.91
CA GLY A 234 20.02 13.97 -9.57
C GLY A 234 21.06 13.47 -10.57
N LEU A 235 20.97 12.21 -10.98
CA LEU A 235 21.85 11.60 -12.00
C LEU A 235 21.63 12.23 -13.39
N GLU A 236 20.40 12.54 -13.76
CA GLU A 236 20.10 13.27 -15.01
C GLU A 236 20.76 14.64 -15.00
N GLN A 237 20.65 15.38 -13.89
CA GLN A 237 21.30 16.69 -13.74
C GLN A 237 22.82 16.57 -13.79
N GLN A 238 23.40 15.54 -13.16
CA GLN A 238 24.84 15.28 -13.21
C GLN A 238 25.31 14.99 -14.64
N THR A 239 24.54 14.21 -15.40
CA THR A 239 24.80 13.93 -16.82
C THR A 239 24.82 15.23 -17.64
N ARG A 240 23.84 16.12 -17.47
CA ARG A 240 23.82 17.43 -18.14
C ARG A 240 25.02 18.31 -17.75
N ASN A 241 25.42 18.29 -16.49
CA ASN A 241 26.62 19.02 -16.05
C ASN A 241 27.89 18.46 -16.71
N LEU A 242 28.00 17.13 -16.83
CA LEU A 242 29.12 16.48 -17.53
C LEU A 242 29.16 16.84 -19.01
N GLU A 243 28.02 16.88 -19.69
CA GLU A 243 27.93 17.39 -21.07
C GLU A 243 28.42 18.85 -21.15
N GLY A 244 28.04 19.69 -20.19
CA GLY A 244 28.55 21.05 -20.06
C GLY A 244 30.07 21.11 -19.87
N TYR A 245 30.64 20.27 -19.00
CA TYR A 245 32.09 20.19 -18.80
C TYR A 245 32.82 19.69 -20.04
N LEU A 246 32.29 18.69 -20.74
CA LEU A 246 32.84 18.21 -22.01
C LEU A 246 32.80 19.29 -23.09
N SER A 247 31.72 20.07 -23.16
CA SER A 247 31.62 21.22 -24.06
C SER A 247 32.64 22.30 -23.70
N GLY A 248 32.77 22.65 -22.41
CA GLY A 248 33.79 23.60 -21.93
C GLY A 248 35.21 23.15 -22.22
N LEU A 249 35.51 21.85 -22.04
CA LEU A 249 36.80 21.27 -22.40
C LEU A 249 37.05 21.32 -23.91
N SER A 250 36.04 21.00 -24.73
CA SER A 250 36.14 21.13 -26.17
C SER A 250 36.40 22.58 -26.61
N GLY A 251 35.79 23.56 -25.93
CA GLY A 251 36.05 24.99 -26.15
C GLY A 251 37.48 25.39 -25.77
N LEU A 252 37.98 24.93 -24.62
CA LEU A 252 39.36 25.15 -24.19
C LEU A 252 40.38 24.53 -25.17
N VAL A 253 40.11 23.33 -25.66
CA VAL A 253 40.96 22.68 -26.69
C VAL A 253 40.93 23.48 -27.98
N GLY A 254 39.78 24.02 -28.40
CA GLY A 254 39.67 24.93 -29.55
C GLY A 254 40.50 26.20 -29.37
N GLN A 255 40.34 26.91 -28.25
CA GLN A 255 41.10 28.12 -27.95
C GLN A 255 42.60 27.87 -27.77
N ALA A 256 42.99 26.74 -27.17
CA ALA A 256 44.39 26.35 -27.07
C ALA A 256 44.99 26.02 -28.45
N SER A 257 44.22 25.37 -29.33
CA SER A 257 44.63 25.11 -30.72
C SER A 257 44.83 26.41 -31.51
N GLU A 258 44.12 27.48 -31.20
CA GLU A 258 44.29 28.81 -31.81
C GLU A 258 45.40 29.65 -31.15
N GLY A 259 45.59 29.54 -29.83
CA GLY A 259 46.60 30.31 -29.09
C GLY A 259 48.02 29.76 -29.20
N LEU A 260 48.19 28.45 -29.43
CA LEU A 260 49.50 27.83 -29.62
C LEU A 260 50.26 28.37 -30.84
N PRO A 261 49.63 28.55 -32.03
CA PRO A 261 50.25 29.26 -33.16
C PRO A 261 50.73 30.68 -32.81
N ALA A 262 49.92 31.44 -32.06
CA ALA A 262 50.29 32.80 -31.66
C ALA A 262 51.53 32.82 -30.74
N LEU A 263 51.67 31.84 -29.85
CA LEU A 263 52.90 31.68 -29.06
C LEU A 263 54.12 31.40 -29.96
N GLY A 264 53.95 30.61 -31.01
CA GLY A 264 54.99 30.39 -32.02
C GLY A 264 55.41 31.69 -32.72
N GLU A 265 54.45 32.53 -33.12
CA GLU A 265 54.75 33.86 -33.70
C GLU A 265 55.44 34.79 -32.69
N TYR A 266 54.95 34.86 -31.45
CA TYR A 266 55.57 35.70 -30.41
C TYR A 266 57.02 35.29 -30.11
N VAL A 267 57.32 34.00 -30.03
CA VAL A 267 58.70 33.50 -29.80
C VAL A 267 59.60 33.83 -31.00
N SER A 268 59.08 33.70 -32.22
CA SER A 268 59.81 34.07 -33.44
C SER A 268 60.11 35.58 -33.47
N GLU A 269 59.11 36.40 -33.19
CA GLU A 269 59.24 37.86 -33.15
C GLU A 269 60.22 38.32 -32.06
N LEU A 270 60.15 37.73 -30.85
CA LEU A 270 61.10 37.97 -29.76
C LEU A 270 62.53 37.61 -30.17
N THR A 271 62.71 36.47 -30.84
CA THR A 271 64.03 36.02 -31.29
C THR A 271 64.62 36.98 -32.33
N LEU A 272 63.80 37.43 -33.29
CA LEU A 272 64.20 38.42 -34.29
C LEU A 272 64.56 39.77 -33.65
N LYS A 273 63.71 40.30 -32.76
CA LYS A 273 63.95 41.57 -32.05
C LYS A 273 65.17 41.50 -31.12
N LEU A 274 65.37 40.37 -30.45
CA LEU A 274 66.55 40.17 -29.59
C LEU A 274 67.83 40.15 -30.45
N SER A 275 67.81 39.43 -31.58
CA SER A 275 68.93 39.40 -32.51
C SER A 275 69.28 40.81 -33.02
N SER A 276 68.28 41.59 -33.45
CA SER A 276 68.52 42.96 -33.93
C SER A 276 69.03 43.87 -32.81
N SER A 277 68.49 43.73 -31.60
CA SER A 277 68.92 44.54 -30.45
C SER A 277 70.35 44.22 -30.02
N ILE A 278 70.77 42.95 -30.08
CA ILE A 278 72.16 42.53 -29.82
C ILE A 278 73.10 43.11 -30.88
N GLU A 279 72.69 43.15 -32.15
CA GLU A 279 73.48 43.71 -33.24
C GLU A 279 73.64 45.24 -33.11
N GLU A 280 72.55 45.94 -32.77
CA GLU A 280 72.57 47.37 -32.49
C GLU A 280 73.40 47.72 -31.25
N ASN A 281 73.31 46.91 -30.19
CA ASN A 281 74.14 47.07 -28.99
C ASN A 281 75.64 46.90 -29.31
N ASN A 282 76.00 45.88 -30.08
CA ASN A 282 77.39 45.69 -30.52
C ASN A 282 77.92 46.88 -31.32
N ARG A 283 77.08 47.44 -32.21
CA ARG A 283 77.43 48.63 -32.97
C ARG A 283 77.65 49.84 -32.05
N SER A 284 76.76 50.06 -31.09
CA SER A 284 76.88 51.13 -30.09
C SER A 284 78.15 50.97 -29.23
N LEU A 285 78.44 49.76 -28.74
CA LEU A 285 79.67 49.46 -28.00
C LEU A 285 80.92 49.75 -28.83
N THR A 286 80.92 49.37 -30.11
CA THR A 286 82.03 49.66 -31.02
C THR A 286 82.22 51.17 -31.17
N THR A 287 81.14 51.95 -31.32
CA THR A 287 81.21 53.41 -31.39
C THR A 287 81.73 54.03 -30.10
N ILE A 288 81.25 53.60 -28.93
CA ILE A 288 81.70 54.10 -27.63
C ILE A 288 83.18 53.79 -27.41
N LEU A 289 83.64 52.57 -27.72
CA LEU A 289 85.04 52.19 -27.61
C LEU A 289 85.93 53.03 -28.54
N THR A 290 85.45 53.32 -29.75
CA THR A 290 86.16 54.20 -30.69
C THR A 290 86.27 55.63 -30.14
N GLN A 291 85.17 56.18 -29.63
CA GLN A 291 85.13 57.53 -29.04
C GLN A 291 86.02 57.63 -27.78
N ALA A 292 86.04 56.56 -26.97
CA ALA A 292 86.90 56.47 -25.80
C ALA A 292 88.38 56.45 -26.19
N ALA A 293 88.75 55.67 -27.22
CA ALA A 293 90.12 55.67 -27.74
C ALA A 293 90.54 57.05 -28.25
N GLU A 294 89.67 57.76 -28.97
CA GLU A 294 89.91 59.11 -29.47
C GLU A 294 90.05 60.14 -28.31
N SER A 295 89.17 60.07 -27.31
CA SER A 295 89.22 60.93 -26.12
C SER A 295 90.48 60.70 -25.29
N ILE A 296 90.92 59.43 -25.16
CA ILE A 296 92.18 59.09 -24.50
C ILE A 296 93.35 59.69 -25.28
N SER A 297 93.36 59.58 -26.60
CA SER A 297 94.41 60.18 -27.45
C SER A 297 94.49 61.70 -27.26
N GLN A 298 93.34 62.39 -27.30
CA GLN A 298 93.26 63.83 -27.05
C GLN A 298 93.73 64.21 -25.64
N THR A 299 93.36 63.41 -24.64
CA THR A 299 93.81 63.64 -23.26
C THR A 299 95.33 63.49 -23.13
N VAL A 300 95.92 62.48 -23.78
CA VAL A 300 97.37 62.28 -23.80
C VAL A 300 98.09 63.45 -24.47
N GLU A 301 97.54 63.97 -25.56
CA GLU A 301 98.07 65.17 -26.24
C GLU A 301 98.00 66.41 -25.34
N GLN A 302 96.85 66.64 -24.69
CA GLN A 302 96.66 67.76 -23.77
C GLN A 302 97.59 67.68 -22.55
N VAL A 303 97.79 66.49 -21.99
CA VAL A 303 98.73 66.29 -20.88
C VAL A 303 100.16 66.60 -21.30
N ASN A 304 100.57 66.20 -22.51
CA ASN A 304 101.90 66.55 -23.03
C ASN A 304 102.08 68.06 -23.19
N LEU A 305 101.07 68.77 -23.72
CA LEU A 305 101.10 70.24 -23.84
C LEU A 305 101.20 70.92 -22.48
N ASN A 306 100.36 70.53 -21.53
CA ASN A 306 100.37 71.08 -20.17
C ASN A 306 101.70 70.78 -19.45
N MET A 307 102.28 69.60 -19.67
CA MET A 307 103.58 69.24 -19.12
C MET A 307 104.70 70.12 -19.72
N ALA A 308 104.68 70.36 -21.03
CA ALA A 308 105.65 71.26 -21.68
C ALA A 308 105.53 72.70 -21.14
N GLU A 309 104.31 73.20 -20.96
CA GLU A 309 104.05 74.52 -20.36
C GLU A 309 104.54 74.59 -18.91
N SER A 310 104.25 73.56 -18.09
CA SER A 310 104.71 73.49 -16.70
C SER A 310 106.23 73.43 -16.59
N VAL A 311 106.91 72.71 -17.48
CA VAL A 311 108.38 72.65 -17.53
C VAL A 311 108.96 74.01 -17.89
N ASN A 312 108.38 74.72 -18.86
CA ASN A 312 108.78 76.09 -19.20
C ASN A 312 108.55 77.07 -18.05
N ALA A 313 107.42 77.00 -17.36
CA ALA A 313 107.13 77.82 -16.19
C ALA A 313 108.13 77.55 -15.05
N ALA A 314 108.48 76.28 -14.82
CA ALA A 314 109.51 75.89 -13.85
C ALA A 314 110.90 76.45 -14.23
N HIS A 315 111.27 76.42 -15.51
CA HIS A 315 112.50 77.05 -16.00
C HIS A 315 112.52 78.57 -15.78
N GLY A 316 111.41 79.26 -16.02
CA GLY A 316 111.28 80.70 -15.76
C GLY A 316 111.42 81.03 -14.27
N GLY A 317 110.76 80.26 -13.40
CA GLY A 317 110.87 80.41 -11.95
C GLY A 317 112.29 80.14 -11.44
N LEU A 318 112.99 79.15 -12.02
CA LEU A 318 114.39 78.87 -11.68
C LEU A 318 115.31 80.02 -12.09
N ALA A 319 115.12 80.61 -13.27
CA ALA A 319 115.90 81.77 -13.72
C ALA A 319 115.72 82.96 -12.77
N GLN A 320 114.48 83.23 -12.34
CA GLN A 320 114.18 84.30 -11.38
C GLN A 320 114.79 84.02 -10.00
N HIS A 321 114.82 82.75 -9.56
CA HIS A 321 115.48 82.36 -8.32
C HIS A 321 117.00 82.57 -8.42
N VAL A 322 117.62 82.22 -9.54
CA VAL A 322 119.06 82.46 -9.79
C VAL A 322 119.36 83.96 -9.75
N GLU A 323 118.56 84.80 -10.41
CA GLU A 323 118.72 86.25 -10.38
C GLU A 323 118.61 86.85 -8.97
N ALA A 324 117.62 86.41 -8.19
CA ALA A 324 117.46 86.79 -6.79
C ALA A 324 118.65 86.32 -5.92
N MET A 325 119.20 85.14 -6.21
CA MET A 325 120.40 84.60 -5.55
C MET A 325 121.62 85.48 -5.87
N THR A 326 121.80 85.89 -7.13
CA THR A 326 122.86 86.81 -7.55
C THR A 326 122.74 88.18 -6.87
N THR A 327 121.54 88.76 -6.80
CA THR A 327 121.35 90.05 -6.10
C THR A 327 121.62 89.94 -4.61
N LYS A 328 121.16 88.86 -3.96
CA LYS A 328 121.43 88.61 -2.54
C LYS A 328 122.92 88.39 -2.28
N THR A 329 123.62 87.71 -3.19
CA THR A 329 125.07 87.50 -3.12
C THR A 329 125.84 88.81 -3.27
N ASN A 330 125.46 89.68 -4.22
CA ASN A 330 126.06 91.02 -4.35
C ASN A 330 125.85 91.87 -3.10
N LYS A 331 124.65 91.83 -2.51
CA LYS A 331 124.36 92.53 -1.26
C LYS A 331 125.19 92.00 -0.08
N HIS A 332 125.44 90.68 -0.04
CA HIS A 332 126.38 90.10 0.92
C HIS A 332 127.82 90.54 0.67
N MET A 333 128.24 90.72 -0.59
CA MET A 333 129.55 91.24 -0.94
C MET A 333 129.73 92.70 -0.48
N GLU A 334 128.73 93.56 -0.68
CA GLU A 334 128.75 94.95 -0.19
C GLU A 334 128.84 95.03 1.34
N MET A 335 128.04 94.23 2.05
CA MET A 335 128.12 94.17 3.52
C MET A 335 129.47 93.64 4.01
N LEU A 336 130.10 92.72 3.25
CA LEU A 336 131.44 92.22 3.55
C LEU A 336 132.46 93.35 3.43
N ASP A 337 132.44 94.10 2.33
CA ASP A 337 133.32 95.27 2.11
C ASP A 337 133.15 96.33 3.19
N GLU A 338 131.91 96.67 3.56
CA GLU A 338 131.61 97.64 4.61
C GLU A 338 132.12 97.16 5.99
N SER A 339 132.02 95.85 6.26
CA SER A 339 132.60 95.26 7.48
C SER A 339 134.13 95.27 7.47
N MET A 340 134.75 94.99 6.31
CA MET A 340 136.20 95.03 6.15
C MET A 340 136.74 96.45 6.31
N GLU A 341 136.07 97.46 5.74
CA GLU A 341 136.45 98.87 5.88
C GLU A 341 136.38 99.33 7.34
N LYS A 342 135.31 98.94 8.05
CA LYS A 342 135.16 99.23 9.48
C LYS A 342 136.28 98.60 10.31
N GLU A 343 136.62 97.35 10.01
CA GLU A 343 137.66 96.63 10.75
C GLU A 343 139.07 97.17 10.43
N LEU A 344 139.32 97.58 9.18
CA LEU A 344 140.57 98.23 8.77
C LEU A 344 140.72 99.60 9.44
N THR A 345 139.63 100.37 9.55
CA THR A 345 139.60 101.67 10.23
C THR A 345 139.83 101.52 11.73
N GLN A 346 139.21 100.52 12.36
CA GLN A 346 139.39 100.23 13.78
C GLN A 346 140.81 99.73 14.08
N ALA A 347 141.39 98.93 13.20
CA ALA A 347 142.81 98.53 13.27
C ALA A 347 143.74 99.75 13.14
N LEU A 348 143.51 100.66 12.19
CA LEU A 348 144.30 101.88 11.99
C LEU A 348 144.17 102.88 13.15
N GLN A 349 142.98 103.06 13.74
CA GLN A 349 142.78 103.88 14.95
C GLN A 349 143.51 103.30 16.15
N THR A 350 143.44 101.98 16.35
CA THR A 350 144.16 101.28 17.43
C THR A 350 145.67 101.43 17.25
N PHE A 351 146.15 101.34 16.00
CA PHE A 351 147.55 101.56 15.65
C PHE A 351 148.01 103.01 15.93
N GLY A 352 147.19 104.00 15.58
CA GLY A 352 147.46 105.42 15.86
C GLY A 352 147.56 105.73 17.36
N TYR A 353 146.66 105.15 18.18
CA TYR A 353 146.69 105.31 19.64
C TYR A 353 147.97 104.71 20.27
N GLN A 354 148.42 103.56 19.77
CA GLN A 354 149.66 102.92 20.24
C GLN A 354 150.92 103.72 19.85
N LEU A 355 150.92 104.39 18.69
CA LEU A 355 152.05 105.21 18.25
C LEU A 355 152.20 106.50 19.10
N THR A 356 151.09 107.13 19.48
CA THR A 356 151.09 108.29 20.37
C THR A 356 151.55 107.92 21.78
N ALA A 357 151.05 106.81 22.33
CA ALA A 357 151.47 106.32 23.65
C ALA A 357 152.96 105.92 23.71
N LEU A 358 153.52 105.42 22.61
CA LEU A 358 154.95 105.10 22.52
C LEU A 358 155.83 106.37 22.47
N SER A 359 155.39 107.39 21.71
CA SER A 359 156.11 108.67 21.57
C SER A 359 156.13 109.47 22.88
N GLU A 360 155.01 109.48 23.62
CA GLU A 360 154.89 110.17 24.90
C GLU A 360 155.73 109.51 26.02
N LYS A 361 155.83 108.17 26.01
CA LYS A 361 156.73 107.43 26.91
C LYS A 361 158.21 107.67 26.59
N PHE A 362 158.58 107.80 25.31
CA PHE A 362 159.95 108.07 24.88
C PHE A 362 160.44 109.47 25.32
N VAL A 363 159.58 110.48 25.31
CA VAL A 363 159.93 111.84 25.76
C VAL A 363 160.03 111.94 27.29
N ASN A 364 159.12 111.25 28.02
CA ASN A 364 159.13 111.24 29.47
C ASN A 364 160.32 110.49 30.09
N ASP A 365 160.79 109.40 29.47
CA ASP A 365 161.85 108.57 30.05
C ASP A 365 163.26 109.21 29.98
N TYR A 366 163.51 110.14 29.04
CA TYR A 366 164.86 110.74 28.85
C TYR A 366 165.06 112.15 29.44
N MET A 367 163.98 112.88 29.78
CA MET A 367 164.07 114.18 30.48
C MET A 367 164.71 114.11 31.88
N PRO A 368 164.42 113.12 32.74
CA PRO A 368 165.02 113.04 34.07
C PRO A 368 166.53 112.75 34.02
N LEU A 369 166.99 112.03 32.99
CA LEU A 369 168.39 111.67 32.79
C LEU A 369 169.24 112.90 32.43
N THR A 370 168.69 113.81 31.62
CA THR A 370 169.34 115.08 31.24
C THR A 370 169.39 116.07 32.41
N ASN A 371 168.38 116.08 33.28
CA ASN A 371 168.38 116.93 34.49
C ASN A 371 169.35 116.43 35.57
N ARG A 372 169.48 115.10 35.78
CA ARG A 372 170.46 114.54 36.72
C ARG A 372 171.92 114.77 36.31
N LEU A 373 172.20 114.88 35.00
CA LEU A 373 173.54 115.19 34.49
C LEU A 373 173.93 116.66 34.76
N ARG A 374 172.93 117.55 34.87
CA ARG A 374 173.13 118.98 35.21
C ARG A 374 173.41 119.17 36.71
N GLU A 375 172.73 118.43 37.59
CA GLU A 375 172.96 118.46 39.06
C GLU A 375 174.36 117.97 39.46
N VAL A 376 174.91 116.96 38.78
CA VAL A 376 176.27 116.46 39.07
C VAL A 376 177.35 117.49 38.68
N LEU A 377 177.10 118.31 37.65
CA LEU A 377 178.00 119.39 37.25
C LEU A 377 178.03 120.52 38.30
N GLU A 378 176.88 120.89 38.86
CA GLU A 378 176.77 121.97 39.86
C GLU A 378 177.36 121.58 41.23
N ILE A 379 177.29 120.30 41.61
CA ILE A 379 177.91 119.79 42.86
C ILE A 379 179.44 119.79 42.75
N ALA A 380 180.00 119.55 41.57
CA ALA A 380 181.45 119.59 41.36
C ALA A 380 182.03 121.02 41.44
N GLU A 381 181.27 122.04 41.04
CA GLU A 381 181.71 123.45 41.15
C GLU A 381 181.70 123.97 42.61
N GLN A 382 180.83 123.47 43.49
CA GLN A 382 180.73 123.96 44.86
C GLN A 382 181.82 123.44 45.83
N GLN A 383 182.53 122.34 45.50
CA GLN A 383 183.65 121.88 46.34
C GLN A 383 184.98 122.60 46.06
N LEU A 384 185.12 123.30 44.93
CA LEU A 384 186.32 124.06 44.56
C LEU A 384 186.50 125.40 45.31
N ALA A 385 185.53 125.83 46.12
CA ALA A 385 185.56 127.13 46.81
C ALA A 385 185.94 127.07 48.31
N LYS A 386 186.30 125.90 48.88
CA LYS A 386 186.55 125.75 50.33
C LYS A 386 187.89 125.15 50.77
N GLN A 387 188.90 125.14 49.90
CA GLN A 387 190.30 124.99 50.32
C GLN A 387 191.17 126.09 49.69
N ARG A 388 190.94 127.31 50.18
CA ARG A 388 192.01 128.17 50.67
C ARG A 388 192.15 127.94 52.17
#